data_AF-A0A959JVA2-F1
#
_entry.id   AF-A0A959JVA2-F1
#
_cell.length_a   1.000
_cell.length_b   1.000
_cell.length_c   1.000
_cell.angle_alpha   90.00
_cell.angle_beta   90.00
_cell.angle_gamma   90.00
#
_symmetry.space_group_name_H-M   'P 1'
#
loop_
_entity.id
_entity.type
_entity.pdbx_description
1 polymer ?
#
loop_
_entity_poly.entity_id
_entity_poly.type
_entity_poly.pdbx_seq_one_letter_code
_entity_poly.pdbx_strand_id
1 'polypeptide(L)'
;MLIKRFSPVLLWVFLCLIYAPVFSQSEGIGAWQTTQDDANVVSIVTDQYFSVAFYKPDMFIGTFGGAWKEVAPGKMEVTIEFDTFDSTNVGTTSEMSFSLEGDKLMIEDNAWTRIDDGTPGALNDAWLMTGRKRDGEGEIQTRQIGPRKTMKILSGTRFQWIAYNTETKQFFGTGGGTYTSVDGKYTENIEFFSRDNKRVGASLPFNYDLVEKAWHHSGKSSKGDPMYEVWSRRSTLE
;
A
#
# COMPACT_ATOMS: atom_id res chain seq x y z
N MET A 1 10.82 59.55 -51.51
CA MET A 1 9.71 59.45 -50.53
C MET A 1 9.02 58.12 -50.77
N LEU A 2 8.71 57.41 -49.69
CA LEU A 2 8.18 56.04 -49.56
C LEU A 2 7.03 55.74 -50.56
N ILE A 3 6.79 54.49 -50.98
CA ILE A 3 6.10 53.45 -50.19
C ILE A 3 6.52 52.04 -50.64
N LYS A 4 6.88 51.23 -49.64
CA LYS A 4 7.27 49.82 -49.73
C LYS A 4 6.04 48.91 -49.84
N ARG A 5 6.23 47.83 -50.61
CA ARG A 5 5.38 46.64 -50.69
C ARG A 5 5.17 46.02 -49.30
N PHE A 6 3.95 45.59 -49.00
CA PHE A 6 3.65 44.63 -47.94
C PHE A 6 3.17 43.33 -48.57
N SER A 7 3.91 42.25 -48.30
CA SER A 7 3.54 40.86 -48.60
C SER A 7 2.99 40.25 -47.30
N PRO A 8 1.93 39.43 -47.34
CA PRO A 8 1.44 38.78 -46.12
C PRO A 8 2.36 37.60 -45.78
N VAL A 9 3.09 37.70 -44.69
CA VAL A 9 3.80 36.57 -44.08
C VAL A 9 2.77 35.73 -43.35
N LEU A 10 2.49 34.54 -43.89
CA LEU A 10 1.63 33.52 -43.28
C LEU A 10 2.43 32.87 -42.13
N LEU A 11 2.11 33.22 -40.89
CA LEU A 11 2.73 32.66 -39.69
C LEU A 11 2.18 31.25 -39.44
N TRP A 12 2.92 30.22 -39.87
CA TRP A 12 2.64 28.84 -39.47
C TRP A 12 3.09 28.65 -38.01
N VAL A 13 2.13 28.67 -37.08
CA VAL A 13 2.37 28.27 -35.69
C VAL A 13 2.46 26.75 -35.66
N PHE A 14 3.68 26.23 -35.54
CA PHE A 14 3.94 24.82 -35.24
C PHE A 14 3.55 24.56 -33.78
N LEU A 15 2.32 24.09 -33.56
CA LEU A 15 1.88 23.61 -32.24
C LEU A 15 2.51 22.23 -32.03
N CYS A 16 3.70 22.19 -31.45
CA CYS A 16 4.26 20.96 -30.88
C CYS A 16 3.36 20.54 -29.70
N LEU A 17 2.36 19.70 -29.98
CA LEU A 17 1.68 18.89 -28.98
C LEU A 17 2.74 18.00 -28.34
N ILE A 18 3.22 18.44 -27.18
CA ILE A 18 4.04 17.63 -26.30
C ILE A 18 3.10 16.53 -25.78
N TYR A 19 3.10 15.38 -26.44
CA TYR A 19 2.52 14.16 -25.89
C TYR A 19 3.38 13.79 -24.69
N ALA A 20 3.03 14.33 -23.51
CA ALA A 20 3.43 13.71 -22.28
C ALA A 20 2.76 12.33 -22.27
N PRO A 21 3.49 11.22 -22.08
CA PRO A 21 2.85 9.95 -21.83
C PRO A 21 2.01 10.14 -20.57
N VAL A 22 0.69 10.14 -20.74
CA VAL A 22 -0.24 9.93 -19.64
C VAL A 22 -0.02 8.48 -19.26
N PHE A 23 0.82 8.25 -18.24
CA PHE A 23 0.81 6.98 -17.55
C PHE A 23 -0.60 6.86 -16.96
N SER A 24 -1.43 6.03 -17.59
CA SER A 24 -2.70 5.63 -17.00
C SER A 24 -2.38 5.14 -15.60
N GLN A 25 -3.03 5.71 -14.60
CA GLN A 25 -2.97 5.17 -13.25
C GLN A 25 -3.33 3.68 -13.36
N SER A 26 -2.49 2.79 -12.83
CA SER A 26 -2.68 1.35 -12.95
C SER A 26 -4.09 0.99 -12.52
N GLU A 27 -4.91 0.46 -13.43
CA GLU A 27 -6.28 0.03 -13.14
C GLU A 27 -6.33 -1.08 -12.06
N GLY A 28 -5.17 -1.67 -11.72
CA GLY A 28 -5.02 -2.70 -10.69
C GLY A 28 -4.91 -2.18 -9.25
N ILE A 29 -4.74 -0.87 -9.02
CA ILE A 29 -4.64 -0.30 -7.68
C ILE A 29 -5.97 -0.49 -6.92
N GLY A 30 -5.86 -0.78 -5.62
CA GLY A 30 -7.00 -0.96 -4.73
C GLY A 30 -6.87 -2.24 -3.90
N ALA A 31 -8.01 -2.81 -3.56
CA ALA A 31 -8.05 -4.09 -2.86
C ALA A 31 -8.89 -5.11 -3.63
N TRP A 32 -8.45 -6.36 -3.52
CA TRP A 32 -8.97 -7.51 -4.25
C TRP A 32 -9.23 -8.64 -3.28
N GLN A 33 -10.25 -9.46 -3.53
CA GLN A 33 -10.57 -10.61 -2.70
C GLN A 33 -10.83 -11.87 -3.49
N THR A 34 -10.54 -13.00 -2.87
CA THR A 34 -10.98 -14.33 -3.31
C THR A 34 -11.17 -15.24 -2.09
N THR A 35 -11.57 -16.49 -2.33
CA THR A 35 -11.71 -17.52 -1.30
C THR A 35 -10.90 -18.74 -1.69
N GLN A 36 -10.11 -19.27 -0.76
CA GLN A 36 -9.33 -20.49 -0.94
C GLN A 36 -9.46 -21.36 0.31
N ASP A 37 -9.90 -22.62 0.18
CA ASP A 37 -10.04 -23.58 1.29
C ASP A 37 -10.77 -23.00 2.53
N ASP A 38 -11.90 -22.32 2.27
CA ASP A 38 -12.74 -21.58 3.21
C ASP A 38 -12.05 -20.38 3.90
N ALA A 39 -10.86 -19.98 3.46
CA ALA A 39 -10.20 -18.76 3.92
C ALA A 39 -10.59 -17.56 3.06
N ASN A 40 -10.80 -16.42 3.70
CA ASN A 40 -10.80 -15.12 3.02
C ASN A 40 -9.35 -14.80 2.63
N VAL A 41 -9.17 -14.43 1.37
CA VAL A 41 -7.88 -13.99 0.85
C VAL A 41 -8.05 -12.58 0.34
N VAL A 42 -7.34 -11.63 0.94
CA VAL A 42 -7.40 -10.21 0.56
C VAL A 42 -6.03 -9.76 0.10
N SER A 43 -5.97 -9.18 -1.10
CA SER A 43 -4.80 -8.50 -1.63
C SER A 43 -5.00 -6.99 -1.59
N ILE A 44 -4.02 -6.26 -1.10
CA ILE A 44 -3.94 -4.79 -1.20
C ILE A 44 -2.83 -4.48 -2.19
N VAL A 45 -3.14 -3.71 -3.23
CA VAL A 45 -2.21 -3.34 -4.30
C VAL A 45 -2.11 -1.82 -4.37
N THR A 46 -0.91 -1.30 -4.21
CA THR A 46 -0.56 0.11 -4.45
C THR A 46 0.31 0.21 -5.70
N ASP A 47 0.78 1.40 -6.04
CA ASP A 47 1.57 1.67 -7.26
C ASP A 47 2.78 0.73 -7.41
N GLN A 48 3.49 0.42 -6.31
CA GLN A 48 4.76 -0.33 -6.34
C GLN A 48 4.80 -1.51 -5.38
N TYR A 49 3.79 -1.67 -4.53
CA TYR A 49 3.81 -2.67 -3.47
C TYR A 49 2.47 -3.39 -3.38
N PHE A 50 2.52 -4.60 -2.83
CA PHE A 50 1.33 -5.39 -2.57
C PHE A 50 1.49 -6.21 -1.29
N SER A 51 0.35 -6.62 -0.73
CA SER A 51 0.29 -7.61 0.34
C SER A 51 -0.91 -8.51 0.16
N VAL A 52 -0.76 -9.79 0.48
CA VAL A 52 -1.83 -10.78 0.47
C VAL A 52 -1.97 -11.38 1.87
N ALA A 53 -3.18 -11.37 2.43
CA ALA A 53 -3.49 -11.95 3.73
C ALA A 53 -4.53 -13.06 3.60
N PHE A 54 -4.28 -14.18 4.27
CA PHE A 54 -5.14 -15.35 4.36
C PHE A 54 -5.66 -15.46 5.79
N TYR A 55 -6.98 -15.48 5.96
CA TYR A 55 -7.58 -15.55 7.28
C TYR A 55 -9.00 -16.12 7.24
N LYS A 56 -9.41 -16.70 8.36
CA LYS A 56 -10.79 -17.03 8.72
C LYS A 56 -11.26 -16.08 9.82
N PRO A 57 -12.57 -15.98 10.11
CA PRO A 57 -13.10 -15.01 11.09
C PRO A 57 -12.43 -15.02 12.47
N ASP A 58 -11.80 -16.11 12.88
CA ASP A 58 -11.16 -16.31 14.18
C ASP A 58 -9.69 -16.74 14.08
N MET A 59 -9.11 -16.76 12.87
CA MET A 59 -7.80 -17.33 12.63
C MET A 59 -7.05 -16.63 11.50
N PHE A 60 -5.89 -16.05 11.82
CA PHE A 60 -4.89 -15.72 10.81
C PHE A 60 -4.22 -17.00 10.31
N ILE A 61 -4.13 -17.16 8.99
CA ILE A 61 -3.51 -18.33 8.35
C ILE A 61 -2.10 -17.99 7.87
N GLY A 62 -1.94 -16.88 7.15
CA GLY A 62 -0.64 -16.49 6.60
C GLY A 62 -0.70 -15.20 5.78
N THR A 63 0.46 -14.69 5.42
CA THR A 63 0.60 -13.53 4.55
C THR A 63 1.90 -13.61 3.76
N PHE A 64 1.87 -13.06 2.55
CA PHE A 64 3.06 -12.75 1.79
C PHE A 64 2.87 -11.41 1.07
N GLY A 65 3.96 -10.83 0.60
CA GLY A 65 3.91 -9.56 -0.13
C GLY A 65 5.28 -8.98 -0.39
N GLY A 66 5.29 -7.83 -1.05
CA GLY A 66 6.52 -7.17 -1.43
C GLY A 66 6.30 -6.12 -2.51
N ALA A 67 7.26 -6.02 -3.42
CA ALA A 67 7.25 -5.05 -4.51
C ALA A 67 6.74 -5.68 -5.80
N TRP A 68 6.12 -4.88 -6.66
CA TRP A 68 5.71 -5.30 -7.99
C TRP A 68 5.89 -4.18 -9.01
N LYS A 69 5.96 -4.54 -10.30
CA LYS A 69 5.90 -3.60 -11.42
C LYS A 69 5.36 -4.30 -12.66
N GLU A 70 4.61 -3.59 -13.48
CA GLU A 70 4.27 -4.07 -14.83
C GLU A 70 5.51 -3.99 -15.73
N VAL A 71 5.85 -5.10 -16.39
CA VAL A 71 7.04 -5.19 -17.26
C VAL A 71 6.69 -5.27 -18.74
N ALA A 72 5.46 -5.68 -19.05
CA ALA A 72 4.84 -5.64 -20.37
C ALA A 72 3.31 -5.76 -20.19
N PRO A 73 2.49 -5.43 -21.20
CA PRO A 73 1.03 -5.58 -21.09
C PRO A 73 0.63 -6.99 -20.63
N GLY A 74 -0.07 -7.07 -19.50
CA GLY A 74 -0.52 -8.32 -18.90
C GLY A 74 0.58 -9.16 -18.24
N LYS A 75 1.75 -8.57 -17.99
CA LYS A 75 2.89 -9.20 -17.31
C LYS A 75 3.44 -8.32 -16.22
N MET A 76 3.64 -8.89 -15.04
CA MET A 76 4.25 -8.20 -13.90
C MET A 76 5.46 -8.95 -13.39
N GLU A 77 6.42 -8.21 -12.86
CA GLU A 77 7.48 -8.75 -12.03
C GLU A 77 7.12 -8.51 -10.56
N VAL A 78 7.26 -9.54 -9.72
CA VAL A 78 6.99 -9.48 -8.29
C VAL A 78 8.23 -9.92 -7.53
N THR A 79 8.61 -9.11 -6.53
CA THR A 79 9.69 -9.41 -5.59
C THR A 79 9.09 -9.62 -4.20
N ILE A 80 9.33 -10.79 -3.61
CA ILE A 80 8.80 -11.14 -2.28
C ILE A 80 9.70 -10.59 -1.19
N GLU A 81 9.12 -9.84 -0.24
CA GLU A 81 9.83 -9.24 0.88
C GLU A 81 9.50 -9.88 2.23
N PHE A 82 8.33 -10.52 2.32
CA PHE A 82 7.90 -11.32 3.44
C PHE A 82 6.99 -12.44 2.94
N ASP A 83 7.13 -13.62 3.54
CA ASP A 83 6.32 -14.79 3.26
C ASP A 83 6.29 -15.68 4.50
N THR A 84 5.09 -15.91 5.05
CA THR A 84 4.91 -16.78 6.22
C THR A 84 4.74 -18.25 5.88
N PHE A 85 4.44 -18.56 4.62
CA PHE A 85 4.28 -19.94 4.15
C PHE A 85 5.64 -20.55 3.82
N ASP A 86 6.50 -19.79 3.15
CA ASP A 86 7.88 -20.21 2.87
C ASP A 86 8.85 -19.02 2.86
N SER A 87 9.63 -18.89 3.93
CA SER A 87 10.63 -17.83 4.04
C SER A 87 11.71 -17.89 2.95
N THR A 88 11.91 -19.02 2.27
CA THR A 88 12.93 -19.13 1.22
C THR A 88 12.60 -18.24 0.01
N ASN A 89 11.32 -17.93 -0.22
CA ASN A 89 10.84 -16.98 -1.22
C ASN A 89 11.28 -15.54 -0.96
N VAL A 90 11.61 -15.17 0.28
CA VAL A 90 12.03 -13.79 0.57
C VAL A 90 13.33 -13.46 -0.17
N GLY A 91 13.27 -12.40 -0.98
CA GLY A 91 14.33 -11.94 -1.88
C GLY A 91 14.27 -12.52 -3.29
N THR A 92 13.31 -13.40 -3.61
CA THR A 92 13.12 -13.91 -4.97
C THR A 92 12.26 -12.97 -5.80
N THR A 93 12.54 -12.95 -7.10
CA THR A 93 11.81 -12.18 -8.10
C THR A 93 11.27 -13.15 -9.15
N SER A 94 10.01 -12.96 -9.56
CA SER A 94 9.36 -13.81 -10.56
C SER A 94 8.46 -13.01 -11.47
N GLU A 95 8.39 -13.39 -12.74
CA GLU A 95 7.42 -12.87 -13.70
C GLU A 95 6.11 -13.65 -13.57
N MET A 96 4.98 -12.94 -13.58
CA MET A 96 3.64 -13.52 -13.58
C MET A 96 2.79 -12.86 -14.65
N SER A 97 1.84 -13.63 -15.19
CA SER A 97 0.81 -13.12 -16.10
C SER A 97 -0.41 -12.68 -15.31
N PHE A 98 -1.00 -11.56 -15.72
CA PHE A 98 -2.26 -11.09 -15.17
C PHE A 98 -3.18 -10.54 -16.28
N SER A 99 -4.48 -10.59 -16.04
CA SER A 99 -5.46 -9.89 -16.87
C SER A 99 -6.47 -9.18 -15.99
N LEU A 100 -6.87 -7.98 -16.41
CA LEU A 100 -7.82 -7.16 -15.69
C LEU A 100 -8.97 -6.77 -16.62
N GLU A 101 -10.20 -7.05 -16.18
CA GLU A 101 -11.43 -6.64 -16.86
C GLU A 101 -12.42 -6.09 -15.83
N GLY A 102 -12.43 -4.77 -15.68
CA GLY A 102 -13.26 -4.07 -14.70
C GLY A 102 -12.90 -4.48 -13.26
N ASP A 103 -13.84 -5.17 -12.60
CA ASP A 103 -13.71 -5.64 -11.21
C ASP A 103 -13.24 -7.09 -11.11
N LYS A 104 -12.71 -7.65 -12.20
CA LYS A 104 -12.16 -9.01 -12.25
C LYS A 104 -10.68 -8.97 -12.57
N LEU A 105 -9.88 -9.47 -11.65
CA LEU A 105 -8.44 -9.66 -11.82
C LEU A 105 -8.16 -11.16 -11.88
N MET A 106 -7.44 -11.60 -12.90
CA MET A 106 -6.85 -12.92 -12.97
C MET A 106 -5.35 -12.79 -12.78
N ILE A 107 -4.77 -13.56 -11.86
CA ILE A 107 -3.32 -13.73 -11.73
C ILE A 107 -3.06 -15.22 -11.92
N GLU A 108 -2.37 -15.57 -13.00
CA GLU A 108 -2.32 -16.95 -13.49
C GLU A 108 -3.75 -17.56 -13.53
N ASP A 109 -3.98 -18.67 -12.83
CA ASP A 109 -5.28 -19.35 -12.78
C ASP A 109 -6.19 -18.88 -11.63
N ASN A 110 -5.79 -17.88 -10.84
CA ASN A 110 -6.55 -17.41 -9.68
C ASN A 110 -7.41 -16.19 -10.02
N ALA A 111 -8.71 -16.33 -9.80
CA ALA A 111 -9.69 -15.26 -9.98
C ALA A 111 -9.89 -14.43 -8.71
N TRP A 112 -9.88 -13.12 -8.87
CA TRP A 112 -10.05 -12.13 -7.80
C TRP A 112 -11.15 -11.14 -8.19
N THR A 113 -11.90 -10.69 -7.18
CA THR A 113 -12.93 -9.66 -7.32
C THR A 113 -12.49 -8.38 -6.62
N ARG A 114 -12.63 -7.24 -7.28
CA ARG A 114 -12.33 -5.94 -6.67
C ARG A 114 -13.26 -5.66 -5.49
N ILE A 115 -12.72 -5.11 -4.42
CA ILE A 115 -13.49 -4.66 -3.24
C ILE A 115 -13.34 -3.17 -2.97
N ASP A 116 -12.26 -2.53 -3.43
CA ASP A 116 -12.17 -1.09 -3.61
C ASP A 116 -11.11 -0.75 -4.68
N ASP A 117 -11.16 0.47 -5.21
CA ASP A 117 -10.29 1.00 -6.27
C ASP A 117 -9.20 1.95 -5.74
N GLY A 118 -8.92 1.91 -4.44
CA GLY A 118 -8.05 2.88 -3.79
C GLY A 118 -8.78 4.11 -3.23
N THR A 119 -10.09 4.25 -3.45
CA THR A 119 -10.92 5.33 -2.88
C THR A 119 -11.88 4.79 -1.79
N PRO A 120 -12.32 5.60 -0.80
CA PRO A 120 -12.05 7.03 -0.58
C PRO A 120 -10.77 7.32 0.23
N GLY A 121 -10.03 6.29 0.64
CA GLY A 121 -8.98 6.38 1.64
C GLY A 121 -7.89 7.43 1.36
N ALA A 122 -7.82 8.47 2.19
CA ALA A 122 -6.82 9.54 2.06
C ALA A 122 -5.37 9.10 2.35
N LEU A 123 -5.22 7.89 2.89
CA LEU A 123 -3.95 7.28 3.28
C LEU A 123 -3.55 6.11 2.36
N ASN A 124 -4.20 5.95 1.20
CA ASN A 124 -3.91 4.91 0.23
C ASN A 124 -2.45 4.97 -0.28
N ASP A 125 -1.59 4.11 0.26
CA ASP A 125 -0.21 3.89 -0.20
C ASP A 125 0.43 2.79 0.66
N ALA A 126 1.69 2.44 0.35
CA ALA A 126 2.59 1.79 1.29
C ALA A 126 3.39 2.83 2.07
N TRP A 127 3.42 2.67 3.39
CA TRP A 127 4.05 3.57 4.34
C TRP A 127 5.03 2.80 5.22
N LEU A 128 6.21 3.35 5.47
CA LEU A 128 7.15 2.81 6.45
C LEU A 128 7.15 3.67 7.72
N MET A 129 7.17 3.02 8.88
CA MET A 129 7.33 3.72 10.15
C MET A 129 8.75 4.29 10.24
N THR A 130 8.87 5.61 10.25
CA THR A 130 10.14 6.34 10.23
C THR A 130 10.42 7.10 11.51
N GLY A 131 9.42 7.26 12.38
CA GLY A 131 9.62 7.84 13.70
C GLY A 131 8.58 7.42 14.71
N ARG A 132 8.89 7.63 15.99
CA ARG A 132 7.94 7.48 17.08
C ARG A 132 8.31 8.38 18.25
N LYS A 133 7.31 8.73 19.07
CA LYS A 133 7.51 9.35 20.37
C LYS A 133 7.37 8.29 21.45
N ARG A 134 8.30 8.20 22.39
CA ARG A 134 8.12 7.37 23.59
C ARG A 134 7.46 8.19 24.69
N ASP A 135 6.73 7.52 25.55
CA ASP A 135 6.12 8.18 26.71
C ASP A 135 7.20 8.82 27.60
N GLY A 136 6.98 10.07 27.99
CA GLY A 136 7.96 10.89 28.72
C GLY A 136 9.04 11.58 27.87
N GLU A 137 9.18 11.29 26.57
CA GLU A 137 10.10 12.00 25.68
C GLU A 137 9.39 13.13 24.94
N GLY A 138 10.02 14.30 24.83
CA GLY A 138 9.44 15.46 24.12
C GLY A 138 9.57 15.40 22.60
N GLU A 139 10.60 14.70 22.10
CA GLU A 139 11.04 14.70 20.71
C GLU A 139 10.68 13.40 19.98
N ILE A 140 10.59 13.48 18.65
CA ILE A 140 10.36 12.32 17.78
C ILE A 140 11.70 11.63 17.54
N GLN A 141 11.81 10.37 17.96
CA GLN A 141 12.95 9.53 17.58
C GLN A 141 12.77 9.06 16.15
N THR A 142 13.58 9.56 15.23
CA THR A 142 13.61 9.11 13.84
C THR A 142 14.48 7.85 13.69
N ARG A 143 14.18 7.05 12.67
CA ARG A 143 14.89 5.83 12.34
C ARG A 143 15.23 5.82 10.86
N GLN A 144 16.48 5.50 10.54
CA GLN A 144 16.86 5.20 9.16
C GLN A 144 16.23 3.89 8.71
N ILE A 145 15.73 3.89 7.47
CA ILE A 145 15.20 2.68 6.84
C ILE A 145 16.33 1.68 6.66
N GLY A 146 16.03 0.43 6.97
CA GLY A 146 16.93 -0.69 6.79
C GLY A 146 16.13 -1.98 6.62
N PRO A 147 16.80 -3.14 6.66
CA PRO A 147 16.19 -4.43 6.32
C PRO A 147 14.97 -4.77 7.19
N ARG A 148 15.03 -4.44 8.48
CA ARG A 148 13.90 -4.59 9.40
C ARG A 148 12.90 -3.46 9.21
N LYS A 149 11.72 -3.77 8.67
CA LYS A 149 10.68 -2.81 8.32
C LYS A 149 9.42 -3.00 9.17
N THR A 150 8.69 -1.92 9.38
CA THR A 150 7.28 -1.97 9.77
C THR A 150 6.54 -1.14 8.73
N MET A 151 5.77 -1.84 7.91
CA MET A 151 5.02 -1.27 6.81
C MET A 151 3.54 -1.23 7.17
N LYS A 152 2.84 -0.17 6.77
CA LYS A 152 1.39 -0.14 6.62
C LYS A 152 1.10 0.02 5.14
N ILE A 153 0.32 -0.88 4.56
CA ILE A 153 -0.14 -0.78 3.18
C ILE A 153 -1.65 -0.65 3.19
N LEU A 154 -2.16 0.35 2.49
CA LEU A 154 -3.57 0.73 2.51
C LEU A 154 -4.10 0.92 1.09
N SER A 155 -5.30 0.40 0.84
CA SER A 155 -6.14 0.75 -0.29
C SER A 155 -7.11 1.86 0.11
N GLY A 156 -8.27 1.97 -0.55
CA GLY A 156 -9.32 2.91 -0.19
C GLY A 156 -10.03 2.58 1.11
N THR A 157 -10.21 1.28 1.40
CA THR A 157 -10.96 0.81 2.58
C THR A 157 -10.27 -0.29 3.36
N ARG A 158 -9.18 -0.87 2.83
CA ARG A 158 -8.43 -1.96 3.47
C ARG A 158 -7.07 -1.48 3.93
N PHE A 159 -6.59 -2.07 5.02
CA PHE A 159 -5.25 -1.85 5.50
C PHE A 159 -4.64 -3.16 5.99
N GLN A 160 -3.32 -3.23 5.91
CA GLN A 160 -2.53 -4.23 6.60
C GLN A 160 -1.26 -3.57 7.13
N TRP A 161 -0.92 -3.81 8.39
CA TRP A 161 0.42 -3.52 8.91
C TRP A 161 1.22 -4.82 9.00
N ILE A 162 2.51 -4.77 8.65
CA ILE A 162 3.41 -5.92 8.65
C ILE A 162 4.76 -5.51 9.21
N ALA A 163 5.29 -6.29 10.16
CA ALA A 163 6.67 -6.17 10.64
C ALA A 163 7.49 -7.37 10.16
N TYR A 164 8.57 -7.11 9.42
CA TYR A 164 9.39 -8.14 8.77
C TYR A 164 10.85 -7.69 8.60
N ASN A 165 11.73 -8.59 8.15
CA ASN A 165 13.11 -8.29 7.81
C ASN A 165 13.50 -8.95 6.48
N THR A 166 13.88 -8.15 5.49
CA THR A 166 14.18 -8.60 4.12
C THR A 166 15.50 -9.36 4.00
N GLU A 167 16.47 -9.13 4.88
CA GLU A 167 17.77 -9.83 4.85
C GLU A 167 17.72 -11.15 5.62
N THR A 168 17.21 -11.10 6.85
CA THR A 168 17.13 -12.29 7.72
C THR A 168 15.92 -13.17 7.42
N LYS A 169 15.02 -12.72 6.53
CA LYS A 169 13.77 -13.39 6.14
C LYS A 169 12.78 -13.58 7.29
N GLN A 170 12.99 -12.89 8.41
CA GLN A 170 12.16 -13.02 9.60
C GLN A 170 10.85 -12.26 9.45
N PHE A 171 9.74 -12.95 9.73
CA PHE A 171 8.44 -12.35 9.96
C PHE A 171 8.23 -12.11 11.46
N PHE A 172 7.80 -10.91 11.84
CA PHE A 172 7.53 -10.58 13.24
C PHE A 172 6.04 -10.56 13.54
N GLY A 173 5.20 -10.04 12.67
CA GLY A 173 3.75 -10.03 12.89
C GLY A 173 3.01 -9.13 11.91
N THR A 174 1.70 -9.36 11.80
CA THR A 174 0.81 -8.56 10.96
C THR A 174 -0.58 -8.48 11.56
N GLY A 175 -1.29 -7.41 11.28
CA GLY A 175 -2.74 -7.30 11.45
C GLY A 175 -3.34 -6.43 10.36
N GLY A 176 -4.64 -6.58 10.12
CA GLY A 176 -5.31 -5.86 9.06
C GLY A 176 -6.82 -6.05 9.09
N GLY A 177 -7.48 -5.44 8.13
CA GLY A 177 -8.93 -5.41 8.00
C GLY A 177 -9.39 -4.16 7.26
N THR A 178 -10.45 -3.52 7.75
CA THR A 178 -10.99 -2.30 7.14
C THR A 178 -10.56 -1.05 7.90
N TYR A 179 -10.57 0.10 7.22
CA TYR A 179 -10.37 1.38 7.88
C TYR A 179 -11.22 2.50 7.31
N THR A 180 -11.35 3.59 8.07
CA THR A 180 -11.89 4.88 7.60
C THR A 180 -10.90 5.99 7.87
N SER A 181 -10.86 7.01 7.01
CA SER A 181 -10.04 8.24 7.17
C SER A 181 -10.90 9.50 7.02
N VAL A 182 -11.77 9.74 8.00
CA VAL A 182 -12.79 10.81 7.95
C VAL A 182 -12.49 11.84 9.03
N ASP A 183 -12.54 13.14 8.69
CA ASP A 183 -12.39 14.25 9.64
C ASP A 183 -11.14 14.15 10.54
N GLY A 184 -9.99 13.74 9.97
CA GLY A 184 -8.74 13.57 10.71
C GLY A 184 -8.72 12.35 11.65
N LYS A 185 -9.73 11.47 11.57
CA LYS A 185 -9.80 10.21 12.31
C LYS A 185 -9.48 9.03 11.39
N TYR A 186 -8.50 8.24 11.82
CA TYR A 186 -8.12 6.98 11.21
C TYR A 186 -8.58 5.87 12.14
N THR A 187 -9.60 5.10 11.74
CA THR A 187 -10.17 4.03 12.57
C THR A 187 -9.91 2.69 11.92
N GLU A 188 -9.20 1.80 12.62
CA GLU A 188 -8.91 0.44 12.17
C GLU A 188 -9.95 -0.53 12.73
N ASN A 189 -10.59 -1.33 11.87
CA ASN A 189 -11.41 -2.47 12.29
C ASN A 189 -10.64 -3.76 12.00
N ILE A 190 -10.28 -4.48 13.07
CA ILE A 190 -9.37 -5.62 12.98
C ILE A 190 -10.13 -6.87 12.52
N GLU A 191 -9.76 -7.41 11.37
CA GLU A 191 -10.31 -8.66 10.83
C GLU A 191 -9.36 -9.84 11.04
N PHE A 192 -8.05 -9.58 11.10
CA PHE A 192 -7.05 -10.59 11.43
C PHE A 192 -5.88 -9.99 12.21
N PHE A 193 -5.27 -10.81 13.08
CA PHE A 193 -4.06 -10.44 13.80
C PHE A 193 -3.20 -11.67 14.13
N SER A 194 -1.99 -11.74 13.60
CA SER A 194 -1.14 -12.93 13.68
C SER A 194 -0.59 -13.26 15.07
N ARG A 195 -0.69 -12.33 16.03
CA ARG A 195 -0.13 -12.51 17.39
C ARG A 195 -1.18 -12.67 18.48
N ASP A 196 -2.43 -12.25 18.22
CA ASP A 196 -3.49 -12.27 19.23
C ASP A 196 -4.88 -12.23 18.57
N ASN A 197 -5.47 -13.40 18.33
CA ASN A 197 -6.80 -13.51 17.72
C ASN A 197 -7.91 -12.89 18.58
N LYS A 198 -7.68 -12.65 19.88
CA LYS A 198 -8.69 -11.99 20.75
C LYS A 198 -8.94 -10.53 20.38
N ARG A 199 -8.12 -9.95 19.49
CA ARG A 199 -8.30 -8.59 18.98
C ARG A 199 -9.16 -8.51 17.72
N VAL A 200 -9.50 -9.64 17.10
CA VAL A 200 -10.41 -9.63 15.94
C VAL A 200 -11.78 -9.09 16.37
N GLY A 201 -12.36 -8.22 15.56
CA GLY A 201 -13.58 -7.47 15.86
C GLY A 201 -13.37 -6.19 16.68
N ALA A 202 -12.15 -5.89 17.13
CA ALA A 202 -11.86 -4.62 17.78
C ALA A 202 -11.88 -3.46 16.77
N SER A 203 -12.35 -2.30 17.23
CA SER A 203 -12.26 -1.03 16.49
C SER A 203 -11.34 -0.09 17.26
N LEU A 204 -10.29 0.39 16.60
CA LEU A 204 -9.23 1.20 17.21
C LEU A 204 -9.22 2.59 16.56
N PRO A 205 -9.68 3.63 17.27
CA PRO A 205 -9.67 4.98 16.75
C PRO A 205 -8.33 5.68 17.01
N PHE A 206 -7.80 6.31 15.98
CA PHE A 206 -6.60 7.14 16.01
C PHE A 206 -6.89 8.50 15.36
N ASN A 207 -6.05 9.47 15.66
CA ASN A 207 -5.93 10.69 14.85
C ASN A 207 -4.90 10.45 13.75
N TYR A 208 -5.14 11.04 12.59
CA TYR A 208 -4.13 11.19 11.55
C TYR A 208 -4.00 12.63 11.10
N ASP A 209 -2.79 13.02 10.74
CA ASP A 209 -2.49 14.28 10.06
C ASP A 209 -1.39 14.04 9.01
N LEU A 210 -1.42 14.82 7.92
CA LEU A 210 -0.43 14.78 6.86
C LEU A 210 0.42 16.06 6.92
N VAL A 211 1.51 16.01 7.67
CA VAL A 211 2.45 17.13 7.82
C VAL A 211 3.62 16.89 6.88
N GLU A 212 3.86 17.81 5.94
CA GLU A 212 4.94 17.69 4.94
C GLU A 212 4.93 16.34 4.19
N LYS A 213 3.72 15.80 3.92
CA LYS A 213 3.48 14.47 3.31
C LYS A 213 3.85 13.26 4.18
N ALA A 214 4.34 13.46 5.40
CA ALA A 214 4.47 12.41 6.39
C ALA A 214 3.13 12.22 7.13
N TRP A 215 2.76 10.97 7.37
CA TRP A 215 1.58 10.64 8.15
C TRP A 215 1.93 10.57 9.64
N HIS A 216 1.37 11.51 10.39
CA HIS A 216 1.44 11.55 11.84
C HIS A 216 0.26 10.79 12.42
N HIS A 217 0.53 9.65 13.04
CA HIS A 217 -0.44 8.72 13.58
C HIS A 217 -0.40 8.77 15.11
N SER A 218 -1.52 9.07 15.77
CA SER A 218 -1.54 9.22 17.23
C SER A 218 -2.82 8.73 17.87
N GLY A 219 -2.74 8.29 19.12
CA GLY A 219 -3.91 7.81 19.86
C GLY A 219 -3.51 6.93 21.03
N LYS A 220 -4.33 5.91 21.30
CA LYS A 220 -4.03 4.87 22.27
C LYS A 220 -3.77 3.56 21.56
N SER A 221 -2.71 2.86 21.96
CA SER A 221 -2.46 1.50 21.51
C SER A 221 -3.59 0.56 21.96
N SER A 222 -3.59 -0.67 21.45
CA SER A 222 -4.53 -1.72 21.89
C SER A 222 -4.41 -2.06 23.39
N LYS A 223 -3.32 -1.67 24.05
CA LYS A 223 -3.11 -1.81 25.51
C LYS A 223 -3.58 -0.60 26.31
N GLY A 224 -3.99 0.48 25.64
CA GLY A 224 -4.43 1.73 26.26
C GLY A 224 -3.34 2.79 26.42
N ASP A 225 -2.08 2.43 26.16
CA ASP A 225 -0.93 3.34 26.28
C ASP A 225 -0.94 4.42 25.19
N PRO A 226 -0.58 5.67 25.50
CA PRO A 226 -0.39 6.72 24.50
C PRO A 226 0.61 6.29 23.41
N MET A 227 0.29 6.63 22.17
CA MET A 227 1.09 6.28 21.02
C MET A 227 1.18 7.45 20.06
N TYR A 228 2.38 7.66 19.51
CA TYR A 228 2.63 8.61 18.43
C TYR A 228 3.69 8.04 17.50
N GLU A 229 3.34 7.89 16.24
CA GLU A 229 4.17 7.31 15.19
C GLU A 229 4.18 8.25 13.99
N VAL A 230 5.30 8.28 13.29
CA VAL A 230 5.45 9.00 12.03
C VAL A 230 5.74 7.98 10.94
N TRP A 231 4.99 8.10 9.85
CA TRP A 231 5.02 7.21 8.72
C TRP A 231 5.35 8.01 7.47
N SER A 232 6.29 7.52 6.67
CA SER A 232 6.67 8.16 5.40
C SER A 232 6.28 7.26 4.24
N ARG A 233 5.84 7.87 3.13
CA ARG A 233 5.51 7.13 1.91
C ARG A 233 6.72 6.34 1.46
N ARG A 234 6.52 5.05 1.24
CA ARG A 234 7.62 4.13 0.98
C ARG A 234 8.37 4.47 -0.31
N SER A 235 7.64 4.85 -1.36
CA SER A 235 8.19 5.29 -2.65
C SER A 235 9.06 6.55 -2.61
N THR A 236 9.08 7.27 -1.48
CA THR A 236 9.98 8.43 -1.28
C THR A 236 11.27 8.08 -0.54
N LEU A 237 11.40 6.83 -0.10
CA LEU A 237 12.49 6.34 0.74
C LEU A 237 13.39 5.33 0.01
N GLU A 238 12.81 4.52 -0.89
CA GLU A 238 13.45 3.44 -1.64
C GLU A 238 13.10 3.53 -3.13
#